data_AF-A0A3S0B4H9-F1
#
_entry.id   AF-A0A3S0B4H9-F1
#
_cell.length_a   1.000
_cell.length_b   1.000
_cell.length_c   1.000
_cell.angle_alpha   90.00
_cell.angle_beta   90.00
_cell.angle_gamma   90.00
#
_symmetry.space_group_name_H-M   'P 1'
#
loop_
_entity.id
_entity.type
_entity.pdbx_description
1 polymer ?
#
loop_
_entity_poly.entity_id
_entity_poly.type
_entity_poly.pdbx_seq_one_letter_code
_entity_poly.pdbx_strand_id
1 'polypeptide(L)'
;MKDIKVANAKPESELVDNFKTILKQMNVVEEVHLNCKSKTSADIEFNDFLGDYFVIEAKVSTTKDKHNNIHKIFGELLKETGRPRTNIPNIRYAILIDNDEFFSNGFNKICKEKYLGFGKLIPIKDIFILKEEKLLHCKWNEFLCGNKLQKIVSKEKWKDLIV
;
A
#
# COMPACT_ATOMS: atom_id res chain seq x y z
N MET A 1 1.24 -12.29 40.64
CA MET A 1 1.44 -12.26 39.17
C MET A 1 0.86 -10.95 38.67
N LYS A 2 1.66 -10.10 38.02
CA LYS A 2 1.17 -8.87 37.40
C LYS A 2 0.54 -9.26 36.06
N ASP A 3 -0.72 -8.91 35.88
CA ASP A 3 -1.42 -9.00 34.59
C ASP A 3 -0.63 -8.23 33.53
N ILE A 4 -0.08 -8.98 32.57
CA ILE A 4 0.53 -8.40 31.38
C ILE A 4 -0.64 -7.86 30.56
N LYS A 5 -0.86 -6.55 30.64
CA LYS A 5 -1.71 -5.81 29.70
C LYS A 5 -1.20 -6.11 28.29
N VAL A 6 -1.92 -6.95 27.56
CA VAL A 6 -1.71 -7.14 26.11
C VAL A 6 -1.88 -5.75 25.49
N ALA A 7 -0.76 -5.15 25.09
CA ALA A 7 -0.76 -3.86 24.42
C ALA A 7 -1.61 -3.98 23.15
N ASN A 8 -2.47 -2.99 22.91
CA ASN A 8 -3.29 -2.88 21.71
C ASN A 8 -2.40 -2.94 20.45
N ALA A 9 -2.17 -4.15 19.92
CA ALA A 9 -1.48 -4.31 18.64
C ALA A 9 -2.29 -3.57 17.58
N LYS A 10 -1.62 -2.70 16.82
CA LYS A 10 -2.21 -1.99 15.68
C LYS A 10 -1.76 -2.73 14.43
N PRO A 11 -2.57 -3.66 13.86
CA PRO A 11 -2.11 -4.54 12.79
C PRO A 11 -1.64 -3.77 11.55
N GLU A 12 -2.21 -2.59 11.30
CA GLU A 12 -1.78 -1.69 10.23
C GLU A 12 -0.37 -1.12 10.45
N SER A 13 0.00 -0.79 11.69
CA SER A 13 1.35 -0.34 12.02
C SER A 13 2.36 -1.46 11.77
N GLU A 14 2.02 -2.68 12.17
CA GLU A 14 2.87 -3.85 11.95
C GLU A 14 3.05 -4.16 10.45
N LEU A 15 1.98 -4.05 9.65
CA LEU A 15 2.04 -4.16 8.19
C LEU A 15 3.02 -3.14 7.59
N VAL A 16 2.92 -1.88 8.01
CA VAL A 16 3.80 -0.78 7.57
C VAL A 16 5.26 -1.02 7.98
N ASP A 17 5.49 -1.42 9.23
CA ASP A 17 6.84 -1.65 9.76
C ASP A 17 7.54 -2.84 9.07
N ASN A 18 6.79 -3.92 8.80
CA ASN A 18 7.31 -5.08 8.09
C ASN A 18 7.63 -4.74 6.63
N PHE A 19 6.76 -3.98 5.95
CA PHE A 19 7.02 -3.52 4.58
C PHE A 19 8.29 -2.68 4.50
N LYS A 20 8.46 -1.73 5.43
CA LYS A 20 9.68 -0.91 5.52
C LYS A 20 10.93 -1.76 5.72
N THR A 21 10.86 -2.76 6.61
CA THR A 21 11.99 -3.65 6.87
C THR A 21 12.42 -4.37 5.60
N ILE A 22 11.47 -4.87 4.81
CA ILE A 22 11.73 -5.51 3.51
C ILE A 22 12.36 -4.53 2.51
N LEU A 23 11.81 -3.31 2.38
CA LEU A 23 12.38 -2.30 1.45
C LEU A 23 13.83 -1.94 1.79
N LYS A 24 14.15 -1.81 3.08
CA LYS A 24 15.51 -1.55 3.56
C LYS A 24 16.45 -2.73 3.28
N GLN A 25 16.02 -3.95 3.56
CA GLN A 25 16.81 -5.15 3.28
C GLN A 25 17.12 -5.30 1.79
N MET A 26 16.20 -4.90 0.91
CA MET A 26 16.41 -4.89 -0.53
C MET A 26 17.17 -3.66 -1.05
N ASN A 27 17.57 -2.71 -0.20
CA ASN A 27 18.20 -1.45 -0.60
C ASN A 27 17.38 -0.67 -1.67
N VAL A 28 16.05 -0.74 -1.60
CA VAL A 28 15.14 0.02 -2.48
C VAL A 28 15.06 1.48 -2.04
N VAL A 29 15.22 1.72 -0.74
CA VAL A 29 15.06 3.03 -0.09
C VAL A 29 16.22 3.26 0.87
N GLU A 30 16.71 4.50 0.93
CA GLU A 30 17.65 4.93 1.96
C GLU A 30 16.89 5.40 3.22
N GLU A 31 15.83 6.18 3.02
CA GLU A 31 14.94 6.64 4.09
C GLU A 31 13.46 6.47 3.72
N VAL A 32 12.65 6.05 4.69
CA VAL A 32 11.19 5.97 4.59
C VAL A 32 10.61 6.93 5.61
N HIS A 33 9.89 7.94 5.12
CA HIS A 33 9.12 8.85 5.96
C HIS A 33 7.84 8.14 6.37
N LEU A 34 7.76 7.76 7.66
CA LEU A 34 6.56 7.19 8.24
C LEU A 34 5.82 8.29 8.98
N ASN A 35 4.52 8.43 8.70
CA ASN A 35 3.71 9.37 9.46
C ASN A 35 2.30 8.82 9.73
N CYS A 36 2.21 7.58 10.22
CA CYS A 36 0.99 6.91 10.69
C CYS A 36 0.16 7.72 11.73
N LYS A 37 0.66 8.85 12.24
CA LYS A 37 -0.07 9.75 13.17
C LYS A 37 -0.26 11.18 12.66
N SER A 38 0.29 11.55 11.51
CA SER A 38 0.09 12.90 11.00
C SER A 38 -1.23 12.99 10.24
N LYS A 39 -1.94 14.10 10.41
CA LYS A 39 -3.10 14.41 9.56
C LYS A 39 -2.69 14.86 8.14
N THR A 40 -1.39 14.88 7.84
CA THR A 40 -0.80 15.63 6.72
C THR A 40 0.02 14.77 5.75
N SER A 41 0.32 13.52 6.09
CA SER A 41 0.96 12.53 5.18
C SER A 41 0.12 11.27 5.01
N ALA A 42 0.48 10.43 4.03
CA ALA A 42 -0.02 9.06 3.91
C ALA A 42 0.60 8.12 4.96
N ASP A 43 0.16 6.86 4.99
CA ASP A 43 0.72 5.85 5.90
C ASP A 43 2.22 5.63 5.66
N ILE A 44 2.63 5.59 4.38
CA ILE A 44 4.01 5.40 3.94
C ILE A 44 4.33 6.39 2.81
N GLU A 45 5.44 7.12 2.95
CA GLU A 45 6.01 7.95 1.90
C GLU A 45 7.53 7.74 1.78
N PHE A 46 8.07 7.58 0.57
CA PHE A 46 9.51 7.44 0.34
C PHE A 46 9.91 7.74 -1.10
N ASN A 47 11.18 8.06 -1.33
CA ASN A 47 11.79 8.00 -2.66
C ASN A 47 12.43 6.63 -2.85
N ASP A 48 12.17 5.98 -3.98
CA ASP A 48 12.93 4.80 -4.34
C ASP A 48 14.27 5.18 -4.99
N PHE A 49 15.12 4.18 -5.22
CA PHE A 49 16.42 4.38 -5.87
C PHE A 49 16.35 4.79 -7.34
N LEU A 50 15.17 4.81 -7.96
CA LEU A 50 14.94 5.31 -9.31
C LEU A 50 14.52 6.80 -9.31
N GLY A 51 14.26 7.37 -8.13
CA GLY A 51 13.80 8.74 -7.95
C GLY A 51 12.28 8.90 -8.05
N ASP A 52 11.51 7.80 -8.04
CA ASP A 52 10.05 7.85 -7.95
C ASP A 52 9.64 8.07 -6.49
N TYR A 53 8.71 9.00 -6.26
CA TYR A 53 8.19 9.28 -4.92
C TYR A 53 6.90 8.53 -4.66
N PHE A 54 6.95 7.53 -3.77
CA PHE A 54 5.81 6.71 -3.41
C PHE A 54 4.97 7.36 -2.31
N VAL A 55 3.65 7.32 -2.52
CA VAL A 55 2.62 7.65 -1.53
C VAL A 55 1.71 6.43 -1.42
N ILE A 56 1.79 5.72 -0.29
CA ILE A 56 1.13 4.43 -0.13
C ILE A 56 0.16 4.46 1.05
N GLU A 57 -1.08 4.05 0.77
CA GLU A 57 -2.12 3.82 1.77
C GLU A 57 -2.09 2.35 2.21
N ALA A 58 -2.02 2.08 3.52
CA ALA A 58 -1.92 0.72 4.05
C ALA A 58 -3.22 0.30 4.73
N LYS A 59 -3.76 -0.88 4.43
CA LYS A 59 -4.97 -1.39 5.10
C LYS A 59 -4.90 -2.88 5.38
N VAL A 60 -5.48 -3.27 6.51
CA VAL A 60 -5.50 -4.65 7.00
C VAL A 60 -6.91 -5.25 7.01
N SER A 61 -7.00 -6.55 6.79
CA SER A 61 -8.23 -7.33 6.79
C SER A 61 -8.57 -7.95 8.16
N THR A 62 -7.67 -7.84 9.14
CA THR A 62 -7.77 -8.48 10.46
C THR A 62 -8.49 -7.63 11.52
N THR A 63 -8.92 -6.41 11.18
CA THR A 63 -9.59 -5.52 12.14
C THR A 63 -11.09 -5.81 12.25
N LYS A 64 -11.70 -5.42 13.38
CA LYS A 64 -13.16 -5.48 13.57
C LYS A 64 -13.93 -4.70 12.49
N ASP A 65 -13.28 -3.68 11.91
CA ASP A 65 -13.85 -2.78 10.91
C ASP A 65 -13.35 -3.07 9.47
N LYS A 66 -12.88 -4.30 9.22
CA LYS A 66 -12.25 -4.70 7.95
C LYS A 66 -13.07 -4.40 6.70
N HIS A 67 -14.40 -4.49 6.76
CA HIS A 67 -15.25 -4.21 5.59
C HIS A 67 -15.23 -2.72 5.23
N ASN A 68 -15.15 -1.84 6.23
CA ASN A 68 -15.00 -0.42 5.99
C ASN A 68 -13.62 -0.07 5.43
N ASN A 69 -12.59 -0.88 5.72
CA ASN A 69 -11.25 -0.65 5.15
C ASN A 69 -11.25 -0.69 3.62
N ILE A 70 -12.12 -1.48 2.98
CA ILE A 70 -12.28 -1.49 1.51
C ILE A 70 -12.62 -0.08 1.00
N HIS A 71 -13.59 0.59 1.62
CA HIS A 71 -14.02 1.93 1.20
C HIS A 71 -13.06 3.04 1.68
N LYS A 72 -12.43 2.86 2.83
CA LYS A 72 -11.45 3.81 3.37
C LYS A 72 -10.25 4.00 2.44
N ILE A 73 -9.78 2.95 1.77
CA ILE A 73 -8.72 3.05 0.75
C ILE A 73 -9.02 4.14 -0.28
N PHE A 74 -10.23 4.11 -0.87
CA PHE A 74 -10.63 5.09 -1.88
C PHE A 74 -10.69 6.50 -1.30
N GLY A 75 -11.23 6.65 -0.09
CA GLY A 75 -11.33 7.94 0.58
C GLY A 75 -9.97 8.55 0.90
N GLU A 76 -9.05 7.77 1.45
CA GLU A 76 -7.71 8.25 1.78
C GLU A 76 -6.89 8.57 0.53
N LEU A 77 -6.91 7.71 -0.49
CA LEU A 77 -6.22 8.00 -1.76
C LEU A 77 -6.73 9.27 -2.44
N LEU A 78 -8.05 9.52 -2.40
CA LEU A 78 -8.61 10.77 -2.89
C LEU A 78 -8.09 11.98 -2.12
N LYS A 79 -8.02 11.90 -0.78
CA LYS A 79 -7.42 12.96 0.04
C LYS A 79 -5.96 13.17 -0.32
N GLU A 80 -5.19 12.10 -0.50
CA GLU A 80 -3.77 12.22 -0.83
C GLU A 80 -3.56 12.98 -2.13
N THR A 81 -4.34 12.71 -3.19
CA THR A 81 -4.22 13.48 -4.44
C THR A 81 -4.63 14.94 -4.32
N GLY A 82 -5.45 15.29 -3.33
CA GLY A 82 -5.84 16.67 -3.05
C GLY A 82 -4.82 17.46 -2.20
N ARG A 83 -3.79 16.80 -1.64
CA ARG A 83 -2.78 17.46 -0.82
C ARG A 83 -1.73 18.15 -1.70
N PRO A 84 -1.32 19.39 -1.39
CA PRO A 84 -0.29 20.09 -2.15
C PRO A 84 1.07 19.40 -1.96
N ARG A 85 1.54 18.71 -3.00
CA ARG A 85 2.89 18.13 -3.10
C ARG A 85 3.72 18.88 -4.15
N THR A 86 3.86 20.18 -3.93
CA THR A 86 4.66 21.04 -4.81
C THR A 86 6.11 20.60 -4.79
N ASN A 87 6.76 20.56 -5.97
CA ASN A 87 8.17 20.22 -6.16
C ASN A 87 8.57 18.76 -5.91
N ILE A 88 7.60 17.84 -5.85
CA ILE A 88 7.89 16.39 -5.86
C ILE A 88 7.62 15.86 -7.27
N PRO A 89 8.65 15.61 -8.10
CA PRO A 89 8.45 14.98 -9.40
C PRO A 89 8.05 13.51 -9.23
N ASN A 90 7.35 12.95 -10.23
CA ASN A 90 7.10 11.51 -10.36
C ASN A 90 6.42 10.84 -9.15
N ILE A 91 5.35 11.45 -8.64
CA ILE A 91 4.56 10.84 -7.56
C ILE A 91 3.86 9.57 -8.04
N ARG A 92 4.03 8.48 -7.29
CA ARG A 92 3.35 7.20 -7.47
C ARG A 92 2.42 6.91 -6.30
N TYR A 93 1.13 6.81 -6.60
CA TYR A 93 0.15 6.35 -5.63
C TYR A 93 0.05 4.82 -5.68
N ALA A 94 0.08 4.19 -4.52
CA ALA A 94 -0.04 2.75 -4.38
C ALA A 94 -0.81 2.36 -3.12
N ILE A 95 -1.09 1.07 -2.99
CA ILE A 95 -1.78 0.51 -1.82
C ILE A 95 -0.94 -0.62 -1.25
N LEU A 96 -0.91 -0.75 0.07
CA LEU A 96 -0.37 -1.89 0.78
C LEU A 96 -1.49 -2.64 1.53
N ILE A 97 -1.62 -3.94 1.29
CA ILE A 97 -2.62 -4.79 1.95
C ILE A 97 -2.03 -6.08 2.52
N ASP A 98 -2.72 -6.67 3.49
CA ASP A 98 -2.31 -7.93 4.15
C ASP A 98 -2.94 -9.20 3.53
N ASN A 99 -4.00 -9.04 2.72
CA ASN A 99 -4.82 -10.16 2.23
C ASN A 99 -5.45 -9.85 0.86
N ASP A 100 -4.82 -10.38 -0.18
CA ASP A 100 -5.26 -10.24 -1.57
C ASP A 100 -6.69 -10.76 -1.79
N GLU A 101 -7.04 -11.93 -1.25
CA GLU A 101 -8.37 -12.51 -1.44
C GLU A 101 -9.48 -11.63 -0.83
N PHE A 102 -9.28 -11.14 0.39
CA PHE A 102 -10.25 -10.28 1.06
C PHE A 102 -10.49 -8.98 0.28
N PHE A 103 -9.43 -8.28 -0.10
CA PHE A 103 -9.54 -7.00 -0.80
C PHE A 103 -10.00 -7.17 -2.25
N SER A 104 -9.55 -8.21 -2.96
CA SER A 104 -10.02 -8.51 -4.31
C SER A 104 -11.51 -8.84 -4.32
N ASN A 105 -12.00 -9.66 -3.38
CA ASN A 105 -13.44 -9.91 -3.20
C ASN A 105 -14.21 -8.63 -2.87
N GLY A 106 -13.63 -7.72 -2.08
CA GLY A 106 -14.19 -6.42 -1.78
C GLY A 106 -14.32 -5.53 -3.02
N PHE A 107 -13.25 -5.39 -3.78
CA PHE A 107 -13.22 -4.54 -4.96
C PHE A 107 -14.02 -5.12 -6.13
N ASN A 108 -14.14 -6.45 -6.26
CA ASN A 108 -14.98 -7.10 -7.27
C ASN A 108 -16.48 -6.83 -7.08
N LYS A 109 -16.90 -6.30 -5.93
CA LYS A 109 -18.28 -5.81 -5.73
C LYS A 109 -18.51 -4.41 -6.32
N ILE A 110 -17.44 -3.72 -6.72
CA ILE A 110 -17.50 -2.43 -7.39
C ILE A 110 -17.59 -2.69 -8.90
N CYS A 111 -18.46 -1.93 -9.58
CA CYS A 111 -18.52 -1.94 -11.05
C CYS A 111 -17.11 -1.72 -11.63
N LYS A 112 -16.66 -2.64 -12.49
CA LYS A 112 -15.29 -2.71 -13.00
C LYS A 112 -14.86 -1.40 -13.67
N GLU A 113 -15.75 -0.78 -14.43
CA GLU A 113 -15.51 0.49 -15.10
C GLU A 113 -15.26 1.62 -14.10
N LYS A 114 -15.99 1.64 -12.97
CA LYS A 114 -15.80 2.61 -11.89
C LYS A 114 -14.49 2.37 -11.15
N TYR A 115 -14.14 1.12 -10.87
CA TYR A 115 -12.87 0.76 -10.25
C TYR A 115 -11.67 1.18 -11.11
N LEU A 116 -11.70 0.84 -12.41
CA LEU A 116 -10.67 1.25 -13.36
C LEU A 116 -10.65 2.76 -13.56
N GLY A 117 -11.82 3.41 -13.60
CA GLY A 117 -11.94 4.86 -13.65
C GLY A 117 -11.32 5.55 -12.44
N PHE A 118 -11.48 4.98 -11.25
CA PHE A 118 -10.86 5.50 -10.03
C PHE A 118 -9.33 5.48 -10.10
N GLY A 119 -8.73 4.39 -10.59
CA GLY A 119 -7.27 4.29 -10.81
C GLY A 119 -6.72 5.19 -11.91
N LYS A 120 -7.58 5.80 -12.73
CA LYS A 120 -7.19 6.87 -13.68
C LYS A 120 -7.29 8.25 -13.05
N LEU A 121 -8.31 8.47 -12.23
CA LEU A 121 -8.53 9.71 -11.49
C LEU A 121 -7.41 9.94 -10.46
N ILE A 122 -7.17 8.92 -9.64
CA ILE A 122 -6.04 8.80 -8.74
C ILE A 122 -5.09 7.87 -9.47
N PRO A 123 -3.94 8.31 -10.01
CA PRO A 123 -3.09 7.50 -10.88
C PRO A 123 -2.37 6.38 -10.09
N ILE A 124 -3.16 5.46 -9.55
CA ILE A 124 -2.75 4.30 -8.76
C ILE A 124 -2.27 3.27 -9.75
N LYS A 125 -0.99 2.91 -9.63
CA LYS A 125 -0.38 1.95 -10.55
C LYS A 125 -0.20 0.59 -9.89
N ASP A 126 0.15 0.59 -8.62
CA ASP A 126 0.73 -0.57 -7.96
C ASP A 126 -0.07 -0.94 -6.70
N ILE A 127 -0.31 -2.24 -6.51
CA ILE A 127 -0.82 -2.81 -5.27
C ILE A 127 0.25 -3.76 -4.72
N PHE A 128 0.71 -3.47 -3.52
CA PHE A 128 1.60 -4.29 -2.74
C PHE A 128 0.79 -5.16 -1.77
N ILE A 129 1.14 -6.44 -1.71
CA ILE A 129 0.52 -7.38 -0.77
C ILE A 129 1.63 -7.97 0.09
N LEU A 130 1.55 -7.75 1.40
CA LEU A 130 2.48 -8.33 2.36
C LEU A 130 1.78 -9.38 3.20
N LYS A 131 2.12 -10.65 2.94
CA LYS A 131 1.58 -11.82 3.64
C LYS A 131 2.71 -12.80 3.89
N GLU A 132 2.78 -13.33 5.11
CA GLU A 132 3.82 -14.30 5.52
C GLU A 132 5.25 -13.82 5.18
N GLU A 133 5.55 -12.54 5.46
CA GLU A 133 6.86 -11.91 5.16
C GLU A 133 7.24 -11.86 3.67
N LYS A 134 6.33 -12.24 2.76
CA LYS A 134 6.53 -12.15 1.32
C LYS A 134 5.89 -10.88 0.82
N LEU A 135 6.69 -10.02 0.21
CA LEU A 135 6.20 -8.89 -0.55
C LEU A 135 5.82 -9.34 -1.95
N LEU A 136 4.54 -9.18 -2.29
CA LEU A 136 3.98 -9.43 -3.60
C LEU A 136 3.53 -8.11 -4.23
N HIS A 137 3.40 -8.12 -5.55
CA HIS A 137 3.01 -6.98 -6.34
C HIS A 137 2.08 -7.39 -7.48
N CYS A 138 1.17 -6.50 -7.81
CA CYS A 138 0.43 -6.52 -9.08
C CYS A 138 0.04 -5.10 -9.49
N LYS A 139 -0.36 -4.92 -10.73
CA LYS A 139 -0.89 -3.65 -11.19
C LYS A 139 -2.36 -3.47 -10.78
N TRP A 140 -2.77 -2.24 -10.53
CA TRP A 140 -4.15 -1.90 -10.15
C TRP A 140 -5.20 -2.51 -11.09
N ASN A 141 -5.00 -2.37 -12.40
CA ASN A 141 -5.90 -2.91 -13.43
C ASN A 141 -5.93 -4.45 -13.49
N GLU A 142 -4.91 -5.11 -12.95
CA GLU A 142 -4.74 -6.57 -12.98
C GLU A 142 -5.31 -7.25 -11.73
N PHE A 143 -5.44 -6.53 -10.62
CA PHE A 143 -5.81 -7.09 -9.32
C PHE A 143 -7.20 -7.73 -9.27
N LEU A 144 -8.16 -7.21 -10.03
CA LEU A 144 -9.51 -7.81 -10.12
C LEU A 144 -9.56 -9.08 -10.96
N CYS A 145 -8.60 -9.28 -11.86
CA CYS A 145 -8.66 -10.35 -12.86
C CYS A 145 -8.02 -11.66 -12.38
N GLY A 146 -7.61 -11.75 -11.10
CA GLY A 146 -6.91 -12.93 -10.58
C GLY A 146 -5.53 -13.14 -11.23
N ASN A 147 -4.94 -12.08 -11.79
CA ASN A 147 -3.65 -12.15 -12.44
C ASN A 147 -2.53 -12.52 -11.44
N LYS A 148 -1.45 -13.09 -11.99
CA LYS A 148 -0.36 -13.67 -11.20
C LYS A 148 0.34 -12.59 -10.36
N LEU A 149 0.17 -12.69 -9.04
CA LEU A 149 0.96 -11.92 -8.08
C LEU A 149 2.45 -12.20 -8.29
N GLN A 150 3.23 -11.13 -8.39
CA GLN A 150 4.66 -11.21 -8.63
C GLN A 150 5.40 -10.97 -7.33
N LYS A 151 6.28 -11.90 -6.94
CA LYS A 151 7.08 -11.76 -5.73
C LYS A 151 8.19 -10.74 -5.95
N ILE A 152 8.31 -9.77 -5.05
CA ILE A 152 9.44 -8.86 -4.97
C ILE A 152 10.44 -9.45 -3.97
N VAL A 153 11.61 -9.83 -4.46
CA VAL A 153 12.67 -10.47 -3.64
C VAL A 153 13.99 -9.73 -3.69
N SER A 154 14.13 -8.74 -4.57
CA SER A 154 15.35 -7.98 -4.75
C SER A 154 15.08 -6.60 -5.33
N LYS A 155 16.11 -5.76 -5.29
CA LYS A 155 16.12 -4.42 -5.89
C LYS A 155 15.90 -4.44 -7.40
N GLU A 156 16.47 -5.43 -8.08
CA GLU A 156 16.33 -5.61 -9.53
C GLU A 156 14.89 -5.98 -9.86
N LYS A 157 14.28 -6.87 -9.06
CA LYS A 157 12.87 -7.22 -9.26
C LYS A 157 11.94 -6.05 -8.98
N TRP A 158 12.26 -5.18 -8.02
CA TRP A 158 11.56 -3.90 -7.82
C TRP A 158 11.60 -3.06 -9.10
N LYS A 159 12.79 -2.86 -9.68
CA LYS A 159 12.98 -2.14 -10.95
C LYS A 159 12.11 -2.70 -12.06
N ASP A 160 12.18 -4.01 -12.29
CA ASP A 160 11.52 -4.68 -13.41
C ASP A 160 9.99 -4.60 -13.36
N LEU A 161 9.42 -4.51 -12.16
CA LEU A 161 7.95 -4.55 -11.97
C LEU A 161 7.32 -3.18 -11.93
N ILE A 162 8.09 -2.16 -11.56
CA ILE A 162 7.57 -0.83 -11.24
C ILE A 162 7.84 0.16 -12.39
N VAL A 163 8.89 -0.05 -13.19
CA VAL A 163 9.16 0.69 -14.44
C VAL A 163 8.20 0.25 -15.54
#